data_AF-A0A661DTD3-F1
#
_entry.id   AF-A0A661DTD3-F1
#
_cell.length_a   1.000
_cell.length_b   1.000
_cell.length_c   1.000
_cell.angle_alpha   90.00
_cell.angle_beta   90.00
_cell.angle_gamma   90.00
#
_symmetry.space_group_name_H-M   'P 1'
#
loop_
_entity.id
_entity.type
_entity.pdbx_description
1 polymer ?
#
loop_
_entity_poly.entity_id
_entity_poly.type
_entity_poly.pdbx_seq_one_letter_code
_entity_poly.pdbx_strand_id
1 'polypeptide(L)'
;MATQQMAQSSTQTVELDQASVGRVSRVDALQAQSMAVETTRLRQQQLRKISTALALIESSDYGYCSICDDEIDPRRLEIDPASIMCVPCASKQE
;
A
#
# COMPACT_ATOMS: atom_id res chain seq x y z
N MET A 1 1.96 11.66 12.61
CA MET A 1 0.59 11.52 13.18
C MET A 1 -0.44 12.35 12.41
N ALA A 2 -0.19 13.63 12.10
CA ALA A 2 -1.13 14.47 11.34
C ALA A 2 -1.53 13.93 9.94
N THR A 3 -0.60 13.34 9.19
CA THR A 3 -0.87 12.77 7.85
C THR A 3 -1.78 11.54 7.86
N GLN A 4 -1.72 10.74 8.93
CA GLN A 4 -2.60 9.57 9.09
C GLN A 4 -4.01 9.99 9.48
N GLN A 5 -4.16 11.02 10.33
CA GLN A 5 -5.46 11.57 10.70
C GLN A 5 -6.19 12.16 9.48
N MET A 6 -5.48 12.88 8.61
CA MET A 6 -6.06 13.41 7.36
C MET A 6 -6.50 12.29 6.40
N ALA A 7 -5.73 11.19 6.31
CA ALA A 7 -6.13 10.03 5.51
C ALA A 7 -7.37 9.34 6.10
N GLN A 8 -7.47 9.21 7.43
CA GLN A 8 -8.62 8.61 8.10
C GLN A 8 -9.91 9.39 7.85
N SER A 9 -9.88 10.73 7.93
CA SER A 9 -11.07 11.55 7.63
C SER A 9 -11.56 11.38 6.19
N SER A 10 -10.68 11.07 5.24
CA SER A 10 -11.07 10.86 3.83
C SER A 10 -11.72 9.50 3.54
N THR A 11 -11.57 8.53 4.45
CA THR A 11 -12.19 7.19 4.30
C THR A 11 -13.58 7.07 4.92
N GLN A 12 -14.01 8.07 5.68
CA GLN A 12 -15.29 8.06 6.38
C GLN A 12 -16.48 8.03 5.40
N THR A 13 -17.58 7.41 5.82
CA THR A 13 -18.85 7.38 5.08
C THR A 13 -19.30 8.79 4.72
N VAL A 14 -19.48 9.05 3.43
CA VAL A 14 -19.88 10.35 2.92
C VAL A 14 -21.39 10.51 3.12
N GLU A 15 -21.77 11.26 4.16
CA GLU A 15 -23.15 11.72 4.34
C GLU A 15 -23.40 12.92 3.41
N LEU A 16 -24.29 12.74 2.44
CA LEU A 16 -24.69 13.78 1.50
C LEU A 16 -26.04 14.36 1.92
N ASP A 17 -26.12 15.67 2.07
CA ASP A 17 -27.38 16.37 2.35
C ASP A 17 -28.37 16.17 1.21
N GLN A 18 -29.37 15.32 1.45
CA GLN A 18 -30.27 14.84 0.42
C GLN A 18 -31.15 15.92 -0.23
N ALA A 19 -31.24 17.11 0.39
CA ALA A 19 -32.01 18.24 -0.13
C ALA A 19 -31.26 19.07 -1.19
N SER A 20 -29.92 18.97 -1.26
CA SER A 20 -29.08 19.87 -2.08
C SER A 20 -28.23 19.17 -3.15
N VAL A 21 -28.01 17.85 -3.06
CA VAL A 21 -27.13 17.11 -3.99
C VAL A 21 -27.88 16.21 -4.97
N GLY A 22 -27.67 16.47 -6.27
CA GLY A 22 -28.22 15.69 -7.38
C GLY A 22 -27.63 14.27 -7.50
N ARG A 23 -28.26 13.43 -8.35
CA ARG A 23 -27.89 12.01 -8.55
C ARG A 23 -26.43 11.80 -8.96
N VAL A 24 -25.87 12.68 -9.80
CA VAL A 24 -24.49 12.59 -10.29
C VAL A 24 -23.49 12.81 -9.14
N SER A 25 -23.72 13.82 -8.30
CA SER A 25 -22.85 14.13 -7.17
C SER A 25 -22.78 13.03 -6.11
N ARG A 26 -23.84 12.23 -5.94
CA ARG A 26 -23.82 11.06 -5.04
C ARG A 26 -22.93 9.94 -5.58
N VAL A 27 -22.96 9.70 -6.89
CA VAL A 27 -22.10 8.69 -7.53
C VAL A 27 -20.64 9.09 -7.42
N ASP A 28 -20.32 10.36 -7.70
CA ASP A 28 -18.95 10.88 -7.60
C ASP A 28 -18.42 10.79 -6.17
N ALA A 29 -19.24 11.11 -5.17
CA ALA A 29 -18.87 11.03 -3.77
C ALA A 29 -18.58 9.60 -3.30
N LEU A 30 -19.41 8.62 -3.70
CA LEU A 30 -19.16 7.21 -3.38
C LEU A 30 -17.90 6.68 -4.07
N GLN A 31 -17.66 7.10 -5.32
CA GLN A 31 -16.44 6.76 -6.05
C GLN A 31 -15.19 7.38 -5.40
N ALA A 32 -15.26 8.64 -4.97
CA ALA A 32 -14.17 9.29 -4.26
C ALA A 32 -13.87 8.59 -2.93
N GLN A 33 -14.91 8.18 -2.19
CA GLN A 33 -14.76 7.43 -0.95
C GLN A 33 -14.09 6.07 -1.19
N SER A 34 -14.54 5.31 -2.21
CA SER A 34 -13.95 3.99 -2.51
C SER A 34 -12.48 4.11 -2.91
N MET A 35 -12.12 5.12 -3.71
CA MET A 35 -10.74 5.43 -4.04
C MET A 35 -9.90 5.79 -2.81
N ALA A 36 -10.44 6.58 -1.87
CA ALA A 36 -9.74 6.94 -0.64
C ALA A 36 -9.47 5.73 0.27
N VAL A 37 -10.44 4.80 0.37
CA VAL A 37 -10.30 3.53 1.10
C VAL A 37 -9.19 2.68 0.49
N GLU A 38 -9.23 2.44 -0.82
CA GLU A 38 -8.20 1.63 -1.50
C GLU A 38 -6.81 2.26 -1.41
N THR A 39 -6.70 3.58 -1.57
CA THR A 39 -5.43 4.29 -1.42
C THR A 39 -4.86 4.11 -0.01
N THR A 40 -5.71 4.15 1.01
CA THR A 40 -5.30 3.93 2.40
C THR A 40 -4.83 2.50 2.62
N ARG A 41 -5.54 1.50 2.07
CA ARG A 41 -5.15 0.09 2.12
C ARG A 41 -3.77 -0.15 1.50
N LEU A 42 -3.53 0.41 0.31
CA LEU A 42 -2.25 0.29 -0.39
C LEU A 42 -1.11 0.95 0.39
N ARG A 43 -1.34 2.14 0.98
CA ARG A 43 -0.35 2.80 1.85
C ARG A 43 0.02 1.95 3.06
N GLN A 44 -0.96 1.33 3.72
CA GLN A 44 -0.70 0.44 4.84
C GLN A 44 0.10 -0.80 4.42
N GLN A 45 -0.19 -1.37 3.25
CA GLN A 45 0.59 -2.48 2.70
C GLN A 45 2.05 -2.06 2.42
N GLN A 46 2.25 -0.87 1.85
CA GLN A 46 3.60 -0.35 1.62
C GLN A 46 4.36 -0.11 2.91
N LEU A 47 3.70 0.45 3.94
CA LEU A 47 4.30 0.63 5.26
C LEU A 47 4.75 -0.71 5.87
N ARG A 48 3.93 -1.76 5.74
CA ARG A 48 4.30 -3.10 6.19
C ARG A 48 5.56 -3.60 5.47
N LYS A 49 5.59 -3.51 4.13
CA LYS A 49 6.77 -3.91 3.34
C LYS A 49 8.04 -3.19 3.79
N ILE A 50 7.96 -1.87 3.95
CA ILE A 50 9.09 -1.05 4.41
C ILE A 50 9.52 -1.47 5.82
N SER A 51 8.58 -1.66 6.75
CA SER A 51 8.92 -2.10 8.11
C SER A 51 9.60 -3.47 8.14
N THR A 52 9.18 -4.40 7.28
CA THR A 52 9.82 -5.71 7.14
C THR A 52 11.22 -5.57 6.55
N ALA A 53 11.40 -4.77 5.51
CA ALA A 53 12.71 -4.52 4.91
C ALA A 53 13.70 -3.92 5.93
N LEU A 54 13.25 -2.96 6.75
CA LEU A 54 14.06 -2.40 7.83
C LEU A 54 14.47 -3.46 8.87
N ALA A 55 13.54 -4.32 9.27
CA ALA A 55 13.84 -5.42 10.20
C ALA A 55 14.86 -6.42 9.63
N LEU A 56 14.80 -6.71 8.32
CA LEU A 56 15.77 -7.58 7.64
C LEU A 56 17.17 -6.93 7.54
N ILE A 57 17.23 -5.61 7.41
CA ILE A 57 18.51 -4.88 7.47
C ILE A 57 19.13 -5.03 8.87
N GLU A 58 18.32 -4.91 9.92
CA GLU A 58 18.77 -5.10 11.30
C GLU A 58 19.22 -6.53 11.57
N SER A 59 18.57 -7.54 10.97
CA SER A 59 18.95 -8.95 11.09
C SER A 59 20.09 -9.38 10.16
N SER A 60 20.57 -8.50 9.28
CA SER A 60 21.55 -8.80 8.22
C SER A 60 21.09 -9.83 7.17
N ASP A 61 19.77 -10.06 7.05
CA ASP A 61 19.16 -10.93 6.04
C ASP A 61 18.61 -10.13 4.84
N TYR A 62 18.86 -8.82 4.81
CA TYR A 62 18.43 -7.98 3.70
C TYR A 62 19.13 -8.37 2.40
N GLY A 63 18.35 -8.48 1.33
CA GLY A 63 18.83 -8.86 0.00
C GLY A 63 18.61 -10.33 -0.33
N TYR A 64 18.03 -11.14 0.55
CA TYR A 64 17.65 -12.53 0.29
C TYR A 64 16.13 -12.69 0.10
N CYS A 65 15.75 -13.60 -0.79
CA CYS A 65 14.35 -13.89 -1.11
C CYS A 65 13.69 -14.69 0.01
N SER A 66 12.56 -14.22 0.55
CA SER A 66 11.83 -14.87 1.64
C SER A 66 11.18 -16.23 1.30
N ILE A 67 11.36 -16.75 0.08
CA ILE A 67 10.72 -17.98 -0.42
C ILE A 67 11.74 -19.04 -0.80
N CYS A 68 12.84 -18.64 -1.44
CA CYS A 68 13.87 -19.57 -1.92
C CYS A 68 15.25 -19.32 -1.31
N ASP A 69 15.38 -18.32 -0.44
CA ASP A 69 16.63 -17.90 0.21
C ASP A 69 17.77 -17.49 -0.77
N ASP A 70 17.48 -17.36 -2.06
CA ASP A 70 18.43 -16.84 -3.05
C ASP A 70 18.57 -15.31 -2.96
N GLU A 71 19.72 -14.79 -3.38
CA GLU A 71 19.97 -13.36 -3.50
C GLU A 71 18.99 -12.68 -4.48
N ILE A 72 18.44 -11.55 -4.05
CA ILE A 72 17.62 -10.67 -4.86
C ILE A 72 18.54 -9.82 -5.74
N ASP A 73 18.25 -9.76 -7.03
CA ASP A 73 19.00 -8.93 -7.98
C ASP A 73 19.07 -7.47 -7.47
N PRO A 74 20.27 -6.89 -7.30
CA PRO A 74 20.43 -5.54 -6.76
C PRO A 74 19.67 -4.49 -7.58
N ARG A 75 19.53 -4.68 -8.90
CA ARG A 75 18.75 -3.78 -9.78
C ARG A 75 17.28 -3.73 -9.40
N ARG A 76 16.75 -4.80 -8.81
CA ARG A 76 15.37 -4.84 -8.28
C ARG A 76 15.27 -4.03 -6.98
N LEU A 77 16.26 -4.15 -6.10
CA LEU A 77 16.31 -3.39 -4.84
C LEU A 77 16.58 -1.90 -5.07
N GLU A 78 17.26 -1.53 -6.15
CA GLU A 78 17.40 -0.13 -6.59
C GLU A 78 16.06 0.50 -7.00
N ILE A 79 15.16 -0.31 -7.59
CA ILE A 79 13.82 0.14 -8.01
C ILE A 79 12.84 0.13 -6.83
N ASP A 80 12.82 -0.97 -6.07
CA ASP A 80 12.00 -1.15 -4.87
C ASP A 80 12.83 -1.77 -3.72
N PRO A 81 13.38 -0.95 -2.82
CA PRO A 81 14.18 -1.43 -1.69
C PRO A 81 13.34 -2.16 -0.63
N ALA A 82 12.01 -2.10 -0.71
CA ALA A 82 11.14 -2.85 0.17
C ALA A 82 10.76 -4.24 -0.38
N SER A 83 11.38 -4.66 -1.49
CA SER A 83 11.14 -5.97 -2.10
C SER A 83 11.77 -7.09 -1.29
N ILE A 84 10.95 -8.05 -0.83
CA ILE A 84 11.40 -9.22 -0.05
C ILE A 84 11.45 -10.51 -0.88
N MET A 85 11.15 -10.44 -2.19
CA MET A 85 11.11 -11.60 -3.08
C MET A 85 11.85 -11.33 -4.38
N CYS A 86 12.54 -12.36 -4.88
CA CYS A 86 13.13 -12.37 -6.21
C CYS A 86 12.06 -12.36 -7.32
N VAL A 87 12.44 -11.98 -8.55
CA VAL A 87 11.52 -11.96 -9.71
C VAL A 87 10.84 -13.31 -9.93
N PRO A 88 11.56 -14.46 -9.95
CA PRO A 88 10.93 -15.76 -10.19
C PRO A 88 9.87 -16.15 -9.14
N CYS A 89 10.09 -15.85 -7.85
CA CYS A 89 9.12 -16.17 -6.81
C CYS A 89 7.93 -15.20 -6.81
N ALA A 90 8.17 -13.92 -7.10
CA ALA A 90 7.10 -12.94 -7.22
C ALA A 90 6.15 -13.28 -8.39
N SER A 91 6.69 -13.66 -9.55
CA SER A 91 5.87 -14.04 -10.72
C SER A 91 5.06 -15.34 -10.55
N LYS A 92 5.36 -16.16 -9.54
CA LYS A 92 4.58 -17.37 -9.22
C LYS A 92 3.42 -17.10 -8.26
N GLN A 93 3.40 -15.94 -7.60
CA GLN A 93 2.33 -15.54 -6.68
C GLN A 93 1.27 -14.64 -7.32
N GLU A 94 1.49 -14.17 -8.56
CA GLU A 94 0.48 -13.51 -9.39
C GLU A 94 -0.51 -14.52 -9.98
#